data_AF-D3PLC0-F1
#
_entry.id   AF-D3PLC0-F1
#
_cell.length_a   1.000
_cell.length_b   1.000
_cell.length_c   1.000
_cell.angle_alpha   90.00
_cell.angle_beta   90.00
_cell.angle_gamma   90.00
#
_symmetry.space_group_name_H-M   'P 1'
#
loop_
_entity.id
_entity.type
_entity.pdbx_description
1 polymer ?
#
loop_
_entity_poly.entity_id
_entity_poly.type
_entity_poly.pdbx_seq_one_letter_code
_entity_poly.pdbx_strand_id
1 'polypeptide(L)' 'MARAELKENVDYYIENGLYVFTADYHRRRGYCCGSRCRHCPYPKEIQAQTVQLRLEGRPIKTKEEFEARFGAVLVQP' A
#
# COMPACT_ATOMS: atom_id res chain seq x y z
N MET A 1 16.11 7.58 13.77
CA MET A 1 14.91 6.86 13.29
C MET A 1 13.69 7.44 14.01
N ALA A 2 13.03 8.44 13.43
CA ALA A 2 11.75 8.88 13.97
C ALA A 2 10.73 7.77 13.70
N ARG A 3 10.22 7.10 14.74
CA ARG A 3 9.01 6.27 14.59
C ARG A 3 7.91 7.23 14.14
N ALA A 4 7.40 7.04 12.92
CA ALA A 4 6.23 7.77 12.48
C ALA A 4 5.10 7.46 13.47
N GLU A 5 4.67 8.48 14.20
CA GLU A 5 3.56 8.38 15.13
C GLU A 5 2.30 8.06 14.33
N LEU A 6 1.71 6.88 14.58
CA LEU A 6 0.45 6.49 13.95
C LEU A 6 -0.67 7.29 14.59
N LYS A 7 -1.39 8.06 13.78
CA LYS A 7 -2.51 8.87 14.27
C LYS A 7 -3.82 8.12 14.07
N GLU A 8 -4.54 7.92 15.18
CA GLU A 8 -5.92 7.42 15.15
C GLU A 8 -6.81 8.39 14.34
N ASN A 9 -7.73 7.84 13.54
CA ASN A 9 -8.57 8.55 12.56
C ASN A 9 -7.86 9.10 11.32
N VAL A 10 -6.53 8.97 11.23
CA VAL A 10 -5.76 9.38 10.04
C VAL A 10 -5.09 8.18 9.40
N ASP A 11 -4.29 7.43 10.14
CA ASP A 11 -3.56 6.26 9.66
C ASP A 11 -4.35 4.96 9.87
N TYR A 12 -5.14 4.90 10.94
CA TYR A 12 -5.98 3.76 11.27
C TYR A 12 -7.19 4.18 12.09
N TYR A 13 -8.20 3.32 12.11
CA TYR A 13 -9.32 3.37 13.06
C TYR A 13 -9.58 1.97 13.59
N ILE A 14 -10.26 1.87 14.73
CA ILE A 14 -10.61 0.57 15.33
C ILE A 14 -12.04 0.24 14.93
N GLU A 15 -12.21 -0.89 14.24
CA GLU A 15 -13.52 -1.45 13.86
C GLU A 15 -13.63 -2.85 14.46
N ASN A 16 -14.64 -3.10 15.29
CA ASN A 16 -14.83 -4.39 15.97
C ASN A 16 -13.60 -4.88 16.78
N GLY A 17 -12.83 -3.95 17.37
CA GLY A 17 -11.61 -4.28 18.10
C GLY A 17 -10.40 -4.61 17.21
N LEU A 18 -10.52 -4.46 15.89
CA LEU A 18 -9.44 -4.68 14.93
C LEU A 18 -8.94 -3.35 14.37
N TYR A 19 -7.62 -3.26 14.15
CA TYR A 19 -7.01 -2.11 13.50
C TYR A 19 -7.31 -2.13 11.99
N VAL A 20 -8.04 -1.13 11.52
CA VAL A 20 -8.31 -0.91 10.10
C VAL A 20 -7.48 0.26 9.61
N PHE A 21 -6.46 -0.04 8.80
CA PHE A 21 -5.61 0.99 8.20
C PHE A 21 -6.35 1.73 7.08
N THR A 22 -6.12 3.04 7.02
CA THR A 22 -6.72 3.92 6.00
C THR A 22 -5.88 3.94 4.73
N ALA A 23 -6.43 4.57 3.68
CA ALA A 23 -5.70 4.84 2.45
C ALA A 23 -4.48 5.73 2.67
N ASP A 24 -4.52 6.68 3.61
CA ASP A 24 -3.41 7.58 3.91
C ASP A 24 -2.20 6.86 4.50
N TYR A 25 -2.43 5.90 5.40
CA TYR A 25 -1.34 5.04 5.89
C TYR A 25 -0.68 4.25 4.75
N HIS A 26 -1.49 3.67 3.87
CA HIS A 26 -0.99 2.95 2.70
C HIS A 26 -0.29 3.86 1.67
N ARG A 27 -0.69 5.13 1.57
CA ARG A 27 -0.03 6.14 0.74
C ARG A 27 1.33 6.50 1.32
N ARG A 28 1.43 6.72 2.64
CA ARG A 28 2.72 6.96 3.33
C ARG A 28 3.68 5.79 3.20
N ARG A 29 3.17 4.55 3.20
CA ARG A 29 3.96 3.34 2.93
C ARG A 29 4.64 3.37 1.55
N GLY A 30 4.01 4.00 0.56
CA GLY A 30 4.61 4.22 -0.75
C GLY A 30 4.63 3.03 -1.70
N TYR A 31 3.97 1.90 -1.38
CA TYR A 31 3.80 0.80 -2.33
C TYR A 31 2.58 -0.08 -2.09
N CYS A 32 2.11 -0.75 -3.15
CA CYS A 32 1.12 -1.82 -3.05
C CYS A 32 1.81 -3.16 -2.78
N CYS A 33 1.46 -3.82 -1.68
CA CYS A 33 2.07 -5.10 -1.27
C CYS A 33 1.35 -6.35 -1.79
N GLY A 34 0.33 -6.19 -2.64
CA GLY A 34 -0.45 -7.29 -3.21
C GLY A 34 -1.35 -8.03 -2.21
N SER A 35 -1.62 -7.49 -1.01
CA SER A 35 -2.44 -8.16 0.02
C SER A 35 -3.95 -7.94 -0.11
N ARG A 36 -4.42 -7.30 -1.20
CA ARG A 36 -5.85 -7.00 -1.44
C ARG A 36 -6.52 -6.23 -0.29
N CYS A 37 -5.84 -5.20 0.22
CA CYS A 37 -6.34 -4.33 1.29
C CYS A 37 -7.61 -3.58 0.83
N ARG A 38 -8.59 -3.44 1.73
CA ARG A 38 -9.88 -2.76 1.44
C ARG A 38 -9.72 -1.31 1.02
N HIS A 39 -8.76 -0.59 1.63
CA HIS A 39 -8.52 0.83 1.45
C HIS A 39 -7.24 1.13 0.66
N CYS A 40 -6.87 0.25 -0.29
CA CYS A 40 -5.65 0.45 -1.07
C CYS A 40 -5.78 1.71 -1.96
N PRO A 41 -4.85 2.69 -1.86
CA PRO A 41 -4.93 3.94 -2.63
C PRO A 41 -4.51 3.80 -4.09
N TYR A 42 -3.91 2.67 -4.47
CA TYR A 42 -3.38 2.46 -5.82
C TYR A 42 -4.47 1.99 -6.80
N PRO A 43 -4.34 2.31 -8.11
CA PRO A 43 -5.22 1.82 -9.17
C PRO A 43 -5.39 0.29 -9.15
N LYS A 44 -6.57 -0.18 -9.58
CA LYS A 44 -6.90 -1.61 -9.56
C LYS A 44 -5.97 -2.43 -10.45
N GLU A 45 -5.45 -1.84 -11.52
CA GLU A 45 -4.51 -2.45 -12.46
C GLU A 45 -3.18 -2.78 -11.76
N ILE A 46 -2.68 -1.84 -10.95
CA ILE A 46 -1.47 -2.03 -10.15
C ILE A 46 -1.75 -3.05 -9.03
N GLN A 47 -2.90 -2.98 -8.37
CA GLN A 47 -3.28 -3.97 -7.36
C GLN A 47 -3.30 -5.38 -7.95
N ALA A 48 -3.89 -5.60 -9.12
CA ALA A 48 -3.91 -6.90 -9.78
C ALA A 48 -2.50 -7.44 -10.07
N GLN A 49 -1.62 -6.60 -10.61
CA GLN A 49 -0.24 -7.00 -10.90
C GLN A 49 0.55 -7.33 -9.63
N THR A 50 0.43 -6.51 -8.58
CA THR A 50 1.11 -6.77 -7.30
C THR A 50 0.56 -8.01 -6.58
N VAL A 51 -0.73 -8.31 -6.71
CA VAL A 51 -1.33 -9.56 -6.22
C VAL A 51 -0.74 -10.76 -6.95
N GLN A 52 -0.60 -10.71 -8.28
CA GLN A 52 0.02 -11.80 -9.05
C GLN A 52 1.46 -12.04 -8.60
N LEU A 53 2.27 -10.98 -8.50
CA LEU A 53 3.64 -11.05 -8.00
C LEU A 53 3.72 -11.67 -6.60
N ARG A 54 2.75 -11.38 -5.73
CA ARG A 54 2.67 -11.99 -4.39
C ARG A 54 2.36 -13.48 -4.47
N LEU A 55 1.44 -13.89 -5.35
CA LEU A 55 1.09 -15.31 -5.57
C LEU A 55 2.25 -16.11 -6.16
N GLU A 56 3.05 -15.48 -7.03
CA GLU A 56 4.29 -16.04 -7.60
C GLU A 56 5.46 -16.10 -6.60
N GLY A 57 5.26 -15.69 -5.34
CA GLY A 57 6.30 -15.68 -4.31
C GLY A 57 7.31 -14.54 -4.44
N ARG A 58 7.01 -13.51 -5.26
CA ARG A 58 7.85 -12.33 -5.50
C ARG A 58 7.17 -11.04 -5.02
N PRO A 59 6.73 -10.95 -3.75
CA PRO A 59 6.02 -9.79 -3.25
C PRO A 59 6.92 -8.55 -3.26
N ILE A 60 6.33 -7.41 -3.55
CA ILE A 60 6.99 -6.12 -3.40
C ILE A 60 7.07 -5.78 -1.92
N LYS A 61 8.29 -5.48 -1.46
CA LYS A 61 8.60 -5.23 -0.05
C LYS A 61 9.03 -3.80 0.21
N THR A 62 9.50 -3.10 -0.81
CA THR A 62 9.97 -1.73 -0.65
C THR A 62 9.30 -0.76 -1.62
N LYS A 63 9.39 0.52 -1.27
CA LYS A 63 8.89 1.61 -2.11
C LYS A 63 9.68 1.70 -3.41
N GLU A 64 10.99 1.50 -3.35
CA GLU A 64 11.90 1.58 -4.48
C GLU A 64 11.60 0.47 -5.50
N GLU A 65 11.33 -0.75 -5.05
CA GLU A 65 10.90 -1.86 -5.93
C GLU A 65 9.58 -1.56 -6.65
N PHE A 66 8.66 -0.89 -5.95
CA PHE A 66 7.38 -0.51 -6.48
C PHE A 66 7.50 0.60 -7.51
N GLU A 67 8.29 1.65 -7.21
CA GLU A 67 8.57 2.75 -8.11
C GLU A 67 9.37 2.31 -9.33
N ALA A 68 10.32 1.38 -9.17
CA ALA A 68 11.06 0.81 -10.31
C ALA A 68 10.15 0.06 -11.29
N ARG A 69 9.03 -0.50 -10.82
CA ARG A 69 8.07 -1.26 -11.65
C ARG A 69 6.90 -0.40 -12.17
N PHE A 70 6.38 0.48 -11.33
CA PHE A 70 5.12 1.20 -11.56
C PHE A 70 5.28 2.73 -11.51
N GLY A 71 6.47 3.24 -11.23
CA GLY A 71 6.74 4.68 -11.09
C GLY A 71 6.40 5.47 -12.34
N ALA A 72 6.57 4.89 -13.54
CA ALA A 72 6.15 5.52 -14.79
C ALA A 72 4.61 5.68 -14.92
N VAL A 73 3.82 4.86 -14.21
CA VAL A 73 2.34 4.88 -14.27
C VAL A 73 1.73 5.89 -13.29
N LEU A 74 2.45 6.24 -12.21
CA LEU A 74 2.00 7.21 -11.20
C LEU A 74 2.34 8.67 -11.55
N VAL A 75 3.08 8.90 -12.65
CA VAL A 75 3.50 10.23 -13.14
C VAL A 75 2.73 10.58 -14.41
N GLN A 76 1.40 10.44 -14.39
CA GLN A 76 0.58 11.07 -15.43
C GLN A 76 -0.24 12.19 -14.80
N PRO A 77 -0.09 13.44 -15.29
CA PRO A 77 -0.84 14.60 -14.81
C PRO A 77 -2.35 14.45 -15.00
#